data_AF-A0A3M9ZFF8-F1
#
_entry.id   AF-A0A3M9ZFF8-F1
#
_cell.length_a   1.000
_cell.length_b   1.000
_cell.length_c   1.000
_cell.angle_alpha   90.00
_cell.angle_beta   90.00
_cell.angle_gamma   90.00
#
_symmetry.space_group_name_H-M   'P 1'
#
loop_
_entity.id
_entity.type
_entity.pdbx_description
1 polymer ?
#
loop_
_entity_poly.entity_id
_entity_poly.type
_entity_poly.pdbx_seq_one_letter_code
_entity_poly.pdbx_strand_id
1 'polypeptide(L)'
;MPDVQSSNLTSANSAASSDPEVTEFIAKFLDRLKSESLKNQLQLVEELASSGEAGLAVLMRFLLDRQEHPGIIEGKVYQTLVAAESTTAQTFLQTHFPQGIVPLRSDRGVDYAPLQALLAQQDFQAADRLTLEKMCELAGTQAVQRKWLYFTEVENFPVVDLQTINSLWLVHSEGKFGFSVQRELWLAAGKNWERLWYQIGWKTGNNWTRYPQEFTWNLSAPRGHLPLSNQLRGVRVIAALLSHPAWE
;
A
#
# COMPACT_ATOMS: atom_id res chain seq x y z
N MET A 1 8.67 -48.62 -44.18
CA MET A 1 8.70 -48.02 -42.84
C MET A 1 10.03 -48.40 -42.19
N PRO A 2 10.98 -47.48 -42.13
CA PRO A 2 12.05 -47.53 -41.15
C PRO A 2 12.12 -46.24 -40.29
N ASP A 3 12.72 -46.42 -39.12
CA ASP A 3 13.23 -45.39 -38.20
C ASP A 3 14.05 -44.28 -38.88
N VAL A 4 14.07 -43.09 -38.26
CA VAL A 4 15.28 -42.32 -37.89
C VAL A 4 14.89 -40.97 -37.25
N GLN A 5 15.36 -40.80 -36.00
CA GLN A 5 15.85 -39.60 -35.31
C GLN A 5 15.04 -38.29 -35.25
N SER A 6 14.85 -37.79 -34.02
CA SER A 6 15.12 -36.40 -33.60
C SER A 6 14.97 -36.36 -32.06
N SER A 7 16.06 -36.45 -31.31
CA SER A 7 16.96 -35.35 -30.90
C SER A 7 16.55 -34.75 -29.56
N ASN A 8 17.41 -35.01 -28.57
CA ASN A 8 17.50 -34.30 -27.30
C ASN A 8 17.49 -32.79 -27.54
N LEU A 9 16.65 -32.06 -26.80
CA LEU A 9 16.89 -30.69 -26.35
C LEU A 9 15.78 -30.33 -25.35
N THR A 10 16.13 -29.52 -24.35
CA THR A 10 15.28 -28.92 -23.31
C THR A 10 14.98 -29.75 -22.04
N SER A 11 16.01 -30.34 -21.47
CA SER A 11 16.18 -30.44 -20.00
C SER A 11 17.17 -29.36 -19.54
N ALA A 12 16.76 -28.10 -19.67
CA ALA A 12 17.50 -26.94 -19.19
C ALA A 12 16.53 -25.97 -18.50
N ASN A 13 15.87 -26.44 -17.43
CA ASN A 13 15.14 -25.54 -16.55
C ASN A 13 15.04 -26.08 -15.11
N SER A 14 16.17 -26.49 -14.53
CA SER A 14 16.23 -26.87 -13.10
C SER A 14 17.59 -26.60 -12.41
N ALA A 15 18.54 -25.91 -13.04
CA ALA A 15 19.92 -25.82 -12.54
C ALA A 15 20.27 -24.50 -11.81
N ALA A 16 19.30 -23.68 -11.43
CA ALA A 16 19.56 -22.42 -10.69
C ALA A 16 19.37 -22.54 -9.16
N SER A 17 19.11 -23.73 -8.61
CA SER A 17 18.74 -23.91 -7.18
C SER A 17 19.75 -24.66 -6.31
N SER A 18 21.00 -24.83 -6.74
CA SER A 18 21.99 -25.64 -6.00
C SER A 18 23.36 -24.99 -5.91
N ASP A 19 23.43 -23.66 -5.80
CA ASP A 19 24.64 -22.98 -5.34
C ASP A 19 24.54 -22.80 -3.81
N PRO A 20 25.41 -23.47 -3.02
CA PRO A 20 25.43 -23.34 -1.57
C PRO A 20 25.63 -21.90 -1.11
N GLU A 21 26.43 -21.10 -1.82
CA GLU A 21 26.72 -19.71 -1.42
C GLU A 21 25.49 -18.81 -1.58
N VAL A 22 24.73 -18.99 -2.67
CA VAL A 22 23.46 -18.27 -2.89
C VAL A 22 22.42 -18.69 -1.87
N THR A 23 22.36 -19.98 -1.53
CA THR A 23 21.42 -20.50 -0.54
C THR A 23 21.72 -19.94 0.85
N GLU A 24 23.00 -19.88 1.23
CA GLU A 24 23.45 -19.30 2.49
C GLU A 24 23.20 -17.78 2.54
N PHE A 25 23.45 -17.08 1.43
CA PHE A 25 23.14 -15.66 1.30
C PHE A 25 21.65 -15.39 1.55
N ILE A 26 20.76 -16.14 0.88
CA ILE A 26 19.31 -16.00 1.05
C ILE A 26 18.91 -16.28 2.51
N ALA A 27 19.38 -17.38 3.09
CA ALA A 27 19.05 -17.75 4.46
C ALA A 27 19.47 -16.66 5.47
N LYS A 28 20.68 -16.12 5.33
CA LYS A 28 21.22 -15.08 6.21
C LYS A 28 20.37 -13.80 6.17
N PHE A 29 20.00 -13.31 4.99
CA PHE A 29 19.24 -12.07 4.88
C PHE A 29 17.76 -12.24 5.22
N LEU A 30 17.17 -13.42 4.97
CA LEU A 30 15.81 -13.73 5.43
C LEU A 30 15.70 -13.71 6.96
N ASP A 31 16.68 -14.26 7.67
CA ASP A 31 16.67 -14.27 9.14
C ASP A 31 16.73 -12.84 9.71
N ARG A 32 17.59 -11.99 9.14
CA ARG A 32 17.66 -10.55 9.48
C ARG A 32 16.35 -9.84 9.19
N LEU A 33 15.75 -10.04 8.00
CA LEU A 33 14.45 -9.44 7.67
C LEU A 33 13.33 -9.86 8.62
N LYS A 34 13.40 -11.04 9.25
CA LYS A 34 12.37 -11.55 10.17
C LYS A 34 12.57 -11.09 11.63
N SER A 35 13.79 -10.80 12.04
CA SER A 35 14.15 -10.56 13.45
C SER A 35 14.48 -9.11 13.80
N GLU A 36 14.85 -8.29 12.82
CA GLU A 36 15.29 -6.92 13.03
C GLU A 36 14.15 -5.95 13.38
N SER A 37 14.52 -4.78 13.91
CA SER A 37 13.57 -3.69 14.12
C SER A 37 13.02 -3.15 12.80
N LEU A 38 11.81 -2.56 12.80
CA LEU A 38 11.18 -2.00 11.58
C LEU A 38 12.11 -1.06 10.80
N LYS A 39 12.84 -0.20 11.51
CA LYS A 39 13.80 0.73 10.89
C LYS A 39 14.91 -0.03 10.16
N ASN A 40 15.48 -1.05 10.79
CA ASN A 40 16.56 -1.84 10.22
C ASN A 40 16.04 -2.73 9.08
N GLN A 41 14.82 -3.26 9.18
CA GLN A 41 14.16 -3.99 8.10
C GLN A 41 13.98 -3.11 6.87
N LEU A 42 13.49 -1.87 7.00
CA LEU A 42 13.34 -0.94 5.88
C LEU A 42 14.69 -0.64 5.19
N GLN A 43 15.74 -0.39 5.97
CA GLN A 43 17.09 -0.18 5.44
C GLN A 43 17.62 -1.43 4.71
N LEU A 44 17.35 -2.61 5.27
CA LEU A 44 17.76 -3.88 4.68
C LEU A 44 17.06 -4.15 3.34
N VAL A 45 15.80 -3.76 3.19
CA VAL A 45 15.10 -3.87 1.89
C VAL A 45 15.78 -3.00 0.83
N GLU A 46 16.24 -1.80 1.17
CA GLU A 46 16.96 -0.91 0.26
C GLU A 46 18.36 -1.45 -0.11
N GLU A 47 19.07 -2.03 0.86
CA GLU A 47 20.33 -2.75 0.64
C GLU A 47 20.14 -3.92 -0.34
N LEU A 48 19.10 -4.74 -0.12
CA LEU A 48 18.78 -5.89 -0.97
C LEU A 48 18.35 -5.45 -2.38
N ALA A 49 17.55 -4.38 -2.50
CA ALA A 49 17.18 -3.82 -3.79
C ALA A 49 18.41 -3.42 -4.63
N SER A 50 19.45 -2.90 -3.97
CA SER A 50 20.70 -2.47 -4.59
C SER A 50 21.66 -3.62 -4.91
N SER A 51 21.35 -4.84 -4.45
CA SER A 51 22.20 -6.03 -4.59
C SER A 51 21.88 -6.89 -5.84
N GLY A 52 21.08 -6.36 -6.77
CA GLY A 52 20.69 -7.03 -8.00
C GLY A 52 19.82 -8.27 -7.78
N GLU A 53 19.85 -9.22 -8.73
CA GLU A 53 18.97 -10.41 -8.74
C GLU A 53 19.06 -11.26 -7.47
N ALA A 54 20.25 -11.38 -6.86
CA ALA A 54 20.41 -12.12 -5.61
C ALA A 54 19.64 -11.47 -4.46
N GLY A 55 19.65 -10.14 -4.36
CA GLY A 55 18.88 -9.40 -3.36
C GLY A 55 17.37 -9.49 -3.62
N LEU A 56 16.94 -9.36 -4.88
CA LEU A 56 15.55 -9.56 -5.27
C LEU A 56 15.05 -10.98 -4.93
N ALA A 57 15.89 -12.00 -5.07
CA ALA A 57 15.55 -13.37 -4.68
C ALA A 57 15.25 -13.51 -3.17
N VAL A 58 15.98 -12.81 -2.31
CA VAL A 58 15.68 -12.73 -0.86
C VAL A 58 14.31 -12.11 -0.64
N LEU A 59 14.04 -10.99 -1.30
CA LEU A 59 12.79 -10.23 -1.19
C LEU A 59 11.57 -11.05 -1.65
N MET A 60 11.68 -11.72 -2.81
CA MET A 60 10.65 -12.63 -3.32
C MET A 60 10.40 -13.78 -2.34
N ARG A 61 11.47 -14.38 -1.79
CA ARG A 61 11.33 -15.46 -0.82
C ARG A 61 10.69 -15.00 0.49
N PHE A 62 11.02 -13.80 0.94
CA PHE A 62 10.41 -13.19 2.13
C PHE A 62 8.89 -13.02 1.96
N LEU A 63 8.43 -12.49 0.82
CA LEU A 63 7.01 -12.35 0.55
C LEU A 63 6.29 -13.70 0.45
N LEU A 64 6.91 -14.68 -0.21
CA LEU A 64 6.31 -16.00 -0.36
C LEU A 64 6.11 -16.70 1.00
N ASP A 65 7.07 -16.57 1.92
CA ASP A 65 6.96 -17.10 3.28
C ASP A 65 5.84 -16.42 4.11
N ARG A 66 5.33 -15.25 3.69
CA ARG A 66 4.44 -14.38 4.48
C ARG A 66 3.19 -13.91 3.71
N GLN A 67 2.78 -14.69 2.71
CA GLN A 67 1.73 -14.33 1.76
C GLN A 67 0.39 -13.90 2.43
N GLU A 68 0.05 -14.45 3.59
CA GLU A 68 -1.20 -14.18 4.32
C GLU A 68 -1.07 -13.05 5.37
N HIS A 69 0.07 -12.38 5.45
CA HIS A 69 0.38 -11.41 6.51
C HIS A 69 0.86 -10.07 5.94
N PRO A 70 0.01 -9.32 5.23
CA PRO A 70 0.38 -7.99 4.75
C PRO A 70 0.67 -7.07 5.94
N GLY A 71 1.83 -6.44 5.90
CA GLY A 71 2.29 -5.47 6.88
C GLY A 71 3.16 -4.41 6.22
N ILE A 72 3.78 -3.58 7.05
CA ILE A 72 4.59 -2.45 6.57
C ILE A 72 5.78 -2.94 5.75
N ILE A 73 6.48 -3.97 6.22
CA ILE A 73 7.67 -4.49 5.54
C ILE A 73 7.28 -5.23 4.27
N GLU A 74 6.24 -6.06 4.33
CA GLU A 74 5.70 -6.74 3.15
C GLU A 74 5.29 -5.72 2.07
N GLY A 75 4.66 -4.62 2.48
CA GLY A 75 4.37 -3.47 1.62
C GLY A 75 5.60 -2.88 0.96
N LYS A 76 6.64 -2.54 1.74
CA LYS A 76 7.90 -2.01 1.21
C LYS A 76 8.56 -3.00 0.24
N VAL A 77 8.64 -4.27 0.61
CA VAL A 77 9.23 -5.32 -0.23
C VAL A 77 8.46 -5.46 -1.55
N TYR A 78 7.13 -5.48 -1.50
CA TYR A 78 6.30 -5.54 -2.71
C TYR A 78 6.52 -4.32 -3.60
N GLN A 79 6.54 -3.10 -3.04
CA GLN A 79 6.84 -1.87 -3.79
C GLN A 79 8.22 -1.91 -4.44
N THR A 80 9.23 -2.40 -3.71
CA THR A 80 10.59 -2.57 -4.23
C THR A 80 10.62 -3.54 -5.42
N LEU A 81 9.89 -4.65 -5.36
CA LEU A 81 9.80 -5.61 -6.48
C LEU A 81 9.01 -5.03 -7.66
N VAL A 82 7.94 -4.27 -7.42
CA VAL A 82 7.16 -3.59 -8.47
C VAL A 82 8.03 -2.59 -9.22
N ALA A 83 8.85 -1.83 -8.51
CA ALA A 83 9.75 -0.82 -9.08
C ALA A 83 11.02 -1.42 -9.72
N ALA A 84 11.31 -2.70 -9.49
CA ALA A 84 12.50 -3.34 -10.04
C ALA A 84 12.39 -3.56 -11.55
N GLU A 85 13.43 -3.16 -12.29
CA GLU A 85 13.60 -3.45 -13.72
C GLU A 85 14.05 -4.91 -13.95
N SER A 86 13.34 -5.88 -13.35
CA SER A 86 13.67 -7.31 -13.40
C SER A 86 12.48 -8.14 -13.88
N THR A 87 12.63 -8.83 -15.01
CA THR A 87 11.61 -9.76 -15.54
C THR A 87 11.29 -10.88 -14.56
N THR A 88 12.28 -11.33 -13.77
CA THR A 88 12.08 -12.35 -12.73
C THR A 88 11.13 -11.85 -11.66
N ALA A 89 11.37 -10.65 -11.14
CA ALA A 89 10.49 -10.03 -10.14
C ALA A 89 9.07 -9.81 -10.68
N GLN A 90 8.94 -9.28 -11.91
CA GLN A 90 7.63 -9.06 -12.53
C GLN A 90 6.85 -10.38 -12.72
N THR A 91 7.52 -11.43 -13.19
CA THR A 91 6.90 -12.76 -13.36
C THR A 91 6.47 -13.37 -12.01
N PHE A 92 7.30 -13.22 -10.98
CA PHE A 92 6.99 -13.65 -9.62
C PHE A 92 5.74 -12.95 -9.08
N LEU A 93 5.68 -11.62 -9.18
CA LEU A 93 4.52 -10.84 -8.73
C LEU A 93 3.25 -11.22 -9.48
N GLN A 94 3.32 -11.42 -10.79
CA GLN A 94 2.16 -11.84 -11.59
C GLN A 94 1.65 -13.24 -11.18
N THR A 95 2.56 -14.14 -10.83
CA THR A 95 2.23 -15.54 -10.49
C THR A 95 1.67 -15.67 -9.07
N HIS A 96 2.28 -14.97 -8.10
CA HIS A 96 1.97 -15.15 -6.68
C HIS A 96 1.09 -14.05 -6.08
N PHE A 97 1.11 -12.85 -6.66
CA PHE A 97 0.41 -11.66 -6.15
C PHE A 97 -0.35 -10.91 -7.27
N PRO A 98 -1.20 -11.60 -8.07
CA PRO A 98 -1.85 -11.00 -9.25
C PRO A 98 -2.79 -9.83 -8.91
N GLN A 99 -3.26 -9.74 -7.67
CA GLN A 99 -4.10 -8.66 -7.18
C GLN A 99 -3.39 -7.75 -6.18
N GLY A 100 -2.09 -7.97 -5.93
CA GLY A 100 -1.32 -7.35 -4.86
C GLY A 100 -1.25 -8.19 -3.58
N ILE A 101 -0.81 -7.56 -2.49
CA ILE A 101 -0.53 -8.24 -1.20
C ILE A 101 -1.61 -7.98 -0.14
N VAL A 102 -2.40 -6.92 -0.28
CA VAL A 102 -3.50 -6.60 0.62
C VAL A 102 -4.77 -7.28 0.11
N PRO A 103 -5.48 -8.07 0.95
CA PRO A 103 -6.76 -8.64 0.61
C PRO A 103 -7.80 -7.57 0.27
N LEU A 104 -8.34 -7.62 -0.95
CA LEU A 104 -9.28 -6.63 -1.48
C LEU A 104 -10.73 -7.00 -1.14
N ARG A 105 -11.17 -6.70 0.08
CA ARG A 105 -12.52 -7.04 0.56
C ARG A 105 -13.50 -5.88 0.37
N SER A 106 -14.74 -6.20 0.01
CA SER A 106 -15.83 -5.23 -0.12
C SER A 106 -17.18 -5.87 0.15
N ASP A 107 -18.03 -5.23 0.95
CA ASP A 107 -19.42 -5.67 1.17
C ASP A 107 -20.36 -5.14 0.07
N ARG A 108 -19.87 -4.21 -0.78
CA ARG A 108 -20.62 -3.61 -1.89
C ARG A 108 -20.07 -3.97 -3.27
N GLY A 109 -19.10 -4.89 -3.33
CA GLY A 109 -18.48 -5.32 -4.59
C GLY A 109 -17.66 -4.23 -5.28
N VAL A 110 -17.14 -3.25 -4.52
CA VAL A 110 -16.25 -2.22 -5.03
C VAL A 110 -14.90 -2.83 -5.38
N ASP A 111 -14.43 -2.57 -6.60
CA ASP A 111 -13.10 -3.00 -7.04
C ASP A 111 -12.01 -2.06 -6.53
N TYR A 112 -11.15 -2.57 -5.64
CA TYR A 112 -10.01 -1.87 -5.07
C TYR A 112 -8.67 -2.21 -5.72
N ALA A 113 -8.62 -3.11 -6.72
CA ALA A 113 -7.38 -3.48 -7.37
C ALA A 113 -6.63 -2.29 -8.02
N PRO A 114 -7.33 -1.32 -8.66
CA PRO A 114 -6.66 -0.14 -9.18
C PRO A 114 -6.05 0.74 -8.08
N LEU A 115 -6.66 0.79 -6.89
CA LEU A 115 -6.12 1.55 -5.76
C LEU A 115 -4.85 0.90 -5.22
N GLN A 116 -4.84 -0.43 -5.09
CA GLN A 116 -3.64 -1.18 -4.71
C GLN A 116 -2.50 -0.95 -5.70
N ALA A 117 -2.77 -1.00 -7.01
CA ALA A 117 -1.76 -0.78 -8.04
C ALA A 117 -1.13 0.62 -7.96
N LEU A 118 -1.94 1.68 -7.81
CA LEU A 118 -1.44 3.06 -7.69
C LEU A 118 -0.60 3.25 -6.42
N LEU A 119 -1.04 2.71 -5.28
CA LEU A 119 -0.31 2.78 -4.03
C LEU A 119 1.00 1.98 -4.07
N ALA A 120 1.00 0.81 -4.72
CA ALA A 120 2.21 0.03 -4.92
C ALA A 120 3.24 0.73 -5.82
N GLN A 121 2.79 1.55 -6.76
CA GLN A 121 3.64 2.39 -7.61
C GLN A 121 4.02 3.73 -6.96
N GLN A 122 3.56 3.98 -5.72
CA GLN A 122 3.74 5.25 -5.02
C GLN A 122 3.17 6.47 -5.75
N ASP A 123 2.19 6.29 -6.65
CA ASP A 123 1.41 7.40 -7.22
C ASP A 123 0.32 7.82 -6.24
N PHE A 124 0.76 8.44 -5.14
CA PHE A 124 -0.12 8.84 -4.04
C PHE A 124 -1.15 9.90 -4.46
N GLN A 125 -0.82 10.74 -5.44
CA GLN A 125 -1.75 11.75 -5.94
C GLN A 125 -2.92 11.11 -6.72
N ALA A 126 -2.64 10.13 -7.58
CA ALA A 126 -3.70 9.39 -8.24
C ALA A 126 -4.47 8.51 -7.26
N ALA A 127 -3.78 7.85 -6.33
CA ALA A 127 -4.40 7.03 -5.29
C ALA A 127 -5.37 7.83 -4.40
N ASP A 128 -5.02 9.08 -4.06
CA ASP A 128 -5.88 9.99 -3.30
C ASP A 128 -7.18 10.32 -4.04
N ARG A 129 -7.08 10.71 -5.33
CA ARG A 129 -8.26 10.93 -6.17
C ARG A 129 -9.13 9.68 -6.27
N LEU A 130 -8.52 8.54 -6.54
CA LEU A 130 -9.24 7.27 -6.67
C LEU A 130 -9.88 6.86 -5.35
N THR A 131 -9.25 7.16 -4.21
CA THR A 131 -9.85 6.90 -2.89
C THR A 131 -11.17 7.65 -2.73
N LEU A 132 -11.23 8.94 -3.10
CA LEU A 132 -12.49 9.70 -3.08
C LEU A 132 -13.53 9.13 -4.06
N GLU A 133 -13.11 8.73 -5.26
CA GLU A 133 -14.00 8.11 -6.25
C GLU A 133 -14.60 6.80 -5.72
N LYS A 134 -13.79 5.94 -5.10
CA LYS A 134 -14.22 4.68 -4.48
C LYS A 134 -15.16 4.90 -3.31
N MET A 135 -14.92 5.93 -2.50
CA MET A 135 -15.84 6.29 -1.42
C MET A 135 -17.17 6.85 -1.96
N CYS A 136 -17.14 7.58 -3.09
CA CYS A 136 -18.37 7.98 -3.78
C CYS A 136 -19.12 6.76 -4.36
N GLU A 137 -18.39 5.78 -4.90
CA GLU A 137 -18.96 4.50 -5.36
C GLU A 137 -19.67 3.78 -4.20
N LEU A 138 -19.03 3.71 -3.03
CA LEU A 138 -19.66 3.17 -1.81
C LEU A 138 -20.94 3.93 -1.43
N ALA A 139 -20.94 5.27 -1.50
CA ALA A 139 -22.11 6.08 -1.15
C ALA A 139 -23.27 5.97 -2.18
N GLY A 140 -23.00 5.45 -3.38
CA GLY A 140 -23.98 5.19 -4.41
C GLY A 140 -24.02 6.23 -5.54
N THR A 141 -24.91 6.02 -6.51
CA THR A 141 -24.92 6.72 -7.81
C THR A 141 -24.98 8.25 -7.70
N GLN A 142 -25.74 8.79 -6.73
CA GLN A 142 -25.82 10.24 -6.51
C GLN A 142 -24.48 10.83 -6.05
N ALA A 143 -23.73 10.10 -5.22
CA ALA A 143 -22.42 10.52 -4.75
C ALA A 143 -21.38 10.51 -5.88
N VAL A 144 -21.41 9.47 -6.72
CA VAL A 144 -20.55 9.37 -7.93
C VAL A 144 -20.78 10.58 -8.85
N GLN A 145 -22.04 10.96 -9.10
CA GLN A 145 -22.35 12.09 -9.99
C GLN A 145 -21.83 13.42 -9.44
N ARG A 146 -22.00 13.67 -8.14
CA ARG A 146 -21.61 14.95 -7.53
C ARG A 146 -20.14 15.00 -7.10
N LYS A 147 -19.46 13.86 -6.98
CA LYS A 147 -18.02 13.71 -6.66
C LYS A 147 -17.63 14.23 -5.27
N TRP A 148 -18.53 14.13 -4.30
CA TRP A 148 -18.27 14.43 -2.89
C TRP A 148 -19.29 13.73 -1.98
N LEU A 149 -18.97 13.61 -0.69
CA LEU A 149 -19.73 12.83 0.28
C LEU A 149 -20.48 13.71 1.28
N TYR A 150 -21.68 13.28 1.66
CA TYR A 150 -22.31 13.71 2.90
C TYR A 150 -21.79 12.87 4.06
N PHE A 151 -21.70 13.48 5.25
CA PHE A 151 -21.27 12.76 6.46
C PHE A 151 -22.21 11.59 6.80
N THR A 152 -23.53 11.71 6.52
CA THR A 152 -24.49 10.61 6.71
C THR A 152 -24.25 9.41 5.81
N GLU A 153 -23.65 9.60 4.63
CA GLU A 153 -23.29 8.46 3.77
C GLU A 153 -22.06 7.76 4.31
N VAL A 154 -21.10 8.54 4.82
CA VAL A 154 -19.91 8.00 5.49
C VAL A 154 -20.29 7.16 6.71
N GLU A 155 -21.23 7.63 7.53
CA GLU A 155 -21.75 6.88 8.69
C GLU A 155 -22.35 5.52 8.32
N ASN A 156 -22.76 5.34 7.05
CA ASN A 156 -23.36 4.11 6.52
C ASN A 156 -22.39 3.29 5.65
N PHE A 157 -21.10 3.61 5.65
CA PHE A 157 -20.12 2.80 4.94
C PHE A 157 -19.94 1.44 5.60
N PRO A 158 -19.81 0.35 4.81
CA PRO A 158 -19.45 -0.93 5.40
C PRO A 158 -18.07 -0.87 6.05
N VAL A 159 -17.95 -1.51 7.22
CA VAL A 159 -16.70 -1.56 7.97
C VAL A 159 -15.57 -2.18 7.13
N VAL A 160 -15.87 -3.26 6.43
CA VAL A 160 -14.90 -4.01 5.60
C VAL A 160 -14.27 -3.11 4.54
N ASP A 161 -15.08 -2.31 3.84
CA ASP A 161 -14.61 -1.41 2.78
C ASP A 161 -13.67 -0.32 3.30
N LEU A 162 -14.01 0.32 4.44
CA LEU A 162 -13.13 1.30 5.07
C LEU A 162 -11.83 0.69 5.59
N GLN A 163 -11.89 -0.54 6.12
CA GLN A 163 -10.72 -1.29 6.54
C GLN A 163 -9.83 -1.66 5.35
N THR A 164 -10.39 -2.05 4.21
CA THR A 164 -9.64 -2.33 2.97
C THR A 164 -8.92 -1.07 2.49
N ILE A 165 -9.63 0.05 2.33
CA ILE A 165 -9.03 1.33 1.92
C ILE A 165 -7.90 1.72 2.89
N ASN A 166 -8.15 1.67 4.19
CA ASN A 166 -7.14 2.05 5.18
C ASN A 166 -5.92 1.12 5.19
N SER A 167 -6.12 -0.19 5.03
CA SER A 167 -5.03 -1.17 5.00
C SER A 167 -4.13 -0.96 3.79
N LEU A 168 -4.73 -0.67 2.62
CA LEU A 168 -3.98 -0.31 1.41
C LEU A 168 -3.08 0.91 1.65
N TRP A 169 -3.63 1.98 2.23
CA TRP A 169 -2.86 3.17 2.56
C TRP A 169 -1.76 2.89 3.58
N LEU A 170 -2.03 2.15 4.66
CA LEU A 170 -1.05 1.83 5.69
C LEU A 170 0.13 1.01 5.13
N VAL A 171 -0.17 -0.09 4.44
CA VAL A 171 0.82 -1.05 3.94
C VAL A 171 1.76 -0.38 2.94
N HIS A 172 1.23 0.45 2.04
CA HIS A 172 2.00 1.08 0.97
C HIS A 172 2.56 2.47 1.32
N SER A 173 2.46 2.90 2.59
CA SER A 173 2.97 4.21 3.05
C SER A 173 3.97 4.12 4.19
N GLU A 174 4.57 2.96 4.42
CA GLU A 174 5.41 2.71 5.59
C GLU A 174 4.66 2.99 6.93
N GLY A 175 3.34 2.78 6.93
CA GLY A 175 2.46 3.09 8.07
C GLY A 175 2.20 4.59 8.31
N LYS A 176 2.59 5.47 7.38
CA LYS A 176 2.47 6.93 7.55
C LYS A 176 1.08 7.48 7.20
N PHE A 177 0.35 6.83 6.30
CA PHE A 177 -0.91 7.32 5.75
C PHE A 177 -2.07 6.38 6.06
N GLY A 178 -3.29 6.93 6.06
CA GLY A 178 -4.52 6.20 6.37
C GLY A 178 -5.44 6.96 7.33
N PHE A 179 -6.75 6.67 7.26
CA PHE A 179 -7.73 7.29 8.14
C PHE A 179 -7.55 6.87 9.61
N SER A 180 -7.10 5.64 9.86
CA SER A 180 -6.72 5.18 11.21
C SER A 180 -5.58 6.01 11.81
N VAL A 181 -4.58 6.37 11.00
CA VAL A 181 -3.48 7.26 11.39
C VAL A 181 -4.00 8.65 11.73
N GLN A 182 -4.86 9.21 10.86
CA GLN A 182 -5.48 10.52 11.13
C GLN A 182 -6.34 10.50 12.40
N ARG A 183 -7.07 9.41 12.66
CA ARG A 183 -7.86 9.22 13.88
C ARG A 183 -6.96 9.21 15.12
N GLU A 184 -5.88 8.44 15.11
CA GLU A 184 -4.93 8.40 16.22
C GLU A 184 -4.38 9.80 16.55
N LEU A 185 -3.94 10.53 15.53
CA LEU A 185 -3.42 11.90 15.68
C LEU A 185 -4.51 12.86 16.19
N TRP A 186 -5.74 12.73 15.69
CA TRP A 186 -6.88 13.54 16.13
C TRP A 186 -7.23 13.29 17.60
N LEU A 187 -7.23 12.03 18.04
CA LEU A 187 -7.44 11.65 19.44
C LEU A 187 -6.31 12.19 20.33
N ALA A 188 -5.05 12.03 19.92
CA ALA A 188 -3.90 12.57 20.64
C ALA A 188 -3.91 14.11 20.73
N ALA A 189 -4.48 14.78 19.73
CA ALA A 189 -4.69 16.22 19.74
C ALA A 189 -5.86 16.68 20.65
N GLY A 190 -6.52 15.75 21.37
CA GLY A 190 -7.69 16.04 22.19
C GLY A 190 -8.93 16.37 21.37
N LYS A 191 -9.06 15.74 20.19
CA LYS A 191 -10.10 16.00 19.18
C LYS A 191 -10.13 17.45 18.66
N ASN A 192 -9.02 18.17 18.78
CA ASN A 192 -8.88 19.53 18.28
C ASN A 192 -8.50 19.54 16.80
N TRP A 193 -9.44 19.97 15.95
CA TRP A 193 -9.25 20.03 14.50
C TRP A 193 -8.10 20.93 14.08
N GLU A 194 -7.98 22.11 14.67
CA GLU A 194 -6.94 23.07 14.32
C GLU A 194 -5.54 22.49 14.56
N ARG A 195 -5.34 21.80 15.68
CA ARG A 195 -4.09 21.08 15.97
C ARG A 195 -3.82 19.97 14.97
N LEU A 196 -4.85 19.19 14.62
CA LEU A 196 -4.73 18.12 13.62
C LEU A 196 -4.26 18.68 12.27
N TRP A 197 -4.86 19.78 11.80
CA TRP A 197 -4.52 20.37 10.49
C TRP A 197 -3.06 20.77 10.36
N TYR A 198 -2.47 21.36 11.41
CA TYR A 198 -1.04 21.64 11.42
C TYR A 198 -0.21 20.36 11.48
N GLN A 199 -0.61 19.39 12.31
CA GLN A 199 0.13 18.15 12.51
C GLN A 199 0.21 17.29 11.24
N ILE A 200 -0.86 17.23 10.45
CA ILE A 200 -0.91 16.48 9.19
C ILE A 200 -0.56 17.34 7.96
N GLY A 201 -0.19 18.62 8.14
CA GLY A 201 0.26 19.49 7.06
C GLY A 201 -0.84 19.97 6.09
N TRP A 202 -2.08 20.10 6.56
CA TRP A 202 -3.20 20.68 5.78
C TRP A 202 -3.35 22.19 5.98
N LYS A 203 -2.66 22.76 6.97
CA LYS A 203 -2.56 24.20 7.18
C LYS A 203 -1.13 24.63 7.50
N THR A 204 -0.76 25.80 6.99
CA THR A 204 0.49 26.50 7.34
C THR A 204 0.16 27.94 7.69
N GLY A 205 0.41 28.31 8.96
CA GLY A 205 -0.15 29.54 9.52
C GLY A 205 -1.67 29.58 9.31
N ASN A 206 -2.21 30.73 8.90
CA ASN A 206 -3.65 30.87 8.72
C ASN A 206 -4.19 30.34 7.37
N ASN A 207 -3.34 29.75 6.53
CA ASN A 207 -3.68 29.33 5.18
C ASN A 207 -3.89 27.82 5.08
N TRP A 208 -4.91 27.42 4.32
CA TRP A 208 -5.09 26.04 3.87
C TRP A 208 -4.12 25.70 2.74
N THR A 209 -3.57 24.49 2.78
CA THR A 209 -2.78 23.93 1.68
C THR A 209 -3.63 23.83 0.41
N ARG A 210 -3.17 24.38 -0.71
CA ARG A 210 -3.92 24.38 -1.98
C ARG A 210 -3.76 23.08 -2.76
N TYR A 211 -4.91 22.50 -3.12
CA TYR A 211 -4.95 21.29 -3.94
C TYR A 211 -4.75 21.60 -5.45
N PRO A 212 -4.02 20.76 -6.20
CA PRO A 212 -3.16 19.68 -5.71
C PRO A 212 -1.72 20.11 -5.40
N GLN A 213 -1.28 21.29 -5.86
CA GLN A 213 0.16 21.60 -5.99
C GLN A 213 0.90 21.82 -4.66
N GLU A 214 0.23 22.23 -3.60
CA GLU A 214 0.88 22.50 -2.31
C GLU A 214 0.89 21.28 -1.36
N PHE A 215 0.18 20.20 -1.72
CA PHE A 215 0.23 18.94 -0.98
C PHE A 215 1.49 18.15 -1.34
N THR A 216 2.00 17.35 -0.38
CA THR A 216 3.19 16.52 -0.56
C THR A 216 2.77 15.09 -0.91
N TRP A 217 2.97 14.69 -2.17
CA TRP A 217 2.51 13.41 -2.72
C TRP A 217 3.56 12.29 -2.65
N ASN A 218 4.33 12.23 -1.57
CA ASN A 218 5.34 11.20 -1.35
C ASN A 218 5.59 10.97 0.14
N LEU A 219 6.43 10.00 0.47
CA LEU A 219 6.72 9.60 1.85
C LEU A 219 7.46 10.65 2.68
N SER A 220 7.92 11.77 2.13
CA SER A 220 8.45 12.89 2.93
C SER A 220 7.34 13.67 3.67
N ALA A 221 6.08 13.47 3.29
CA ALA A 221 4.95 14.14 3.92
C ALA A 221 4.81 13.80 5.43
N PRO A 222 4.13 14.67 6.21
CA PRO A 222 3.80 14.38 7.59
C PRO A 222 2.98 13.09 7.75
N ARG A 223 3.10 12.45 8.91
CA ARG A 223 2.23 11.32 9.26
C ARG A 223 0.76 11.79 9.27
N GLY A 224 -0.13 11.02 8.65
CA GLY A 224 -1.54 11.34 8.48
C GLY A 224 -1.86 12.32 7.34
N HIS A 225 -0.87 12.75 6.54
CA HIS A 225 -1.09 13.73 5.46
C HIS A 225 -2.13 13.25 4.43
N LEU A 226 -2.15 11.96 4.12
CA LEU A 226 -3.03 11.32 3.16
C LEU A 226 -3.82 10.16 3.82
N PRO A 227 -5.01 9.80 3.30
CA PRO A 227 -5.75 10.42 2.19
C PRO A 227 -6.38 11.77 2.59
N LEU A 228 -6.72 12.60 1.61
CA LEU A 228 -7.34 13.90 1.83
C LEU A 228 -8.84 13.79 2.09
N SER A 229 -9.34 14.69 2.94
CA SER A 229 -10.77 14.97 3.09
C SER A 229 -10.98 16.47 2.92
N ASN A 230 -11.82 16.88 1.95
CA ASN A 230 -11.95 18.28 1.59
C ASN A 230 -12.66 19.11 2.69
N GLN A 231 -11.93 20.05 3.29
CA GLN A 231 -12.44 20.90 4.38
C GLN A 231 -13.25 22.12 3.90
N LEU A 232 -13.40 22.36 2.59
CA LEU A 232 -14.22 23.45 2.05
C LEU A 232 -15.72 23.32 2.41
N ARG A 233 -16.16 22.14 2.85
CA ARG A 233 -17.55 21.85 3.30
C ARG A 233 -17.64 21.62 4.81
N GLY A 234 -16.60 22.00 5.54
CA GLY A 234 -16.48 21.80 6.97
C GLY A 234 -16.09 20.38 7.38
N VAL A 235 -16.00 20.17 8.69
CA VAL A 235 -15.36 18.99 9.28
C VAL A 235 -16.24 17.75 9.39
N ARG A 236 -17.53 17.83 9.00
CA ARG A 236 -18.49 16.75 9.31
C ARG A 236 -18.14 15.42 8.64
N VAL A 237 -17.66 15.47 7.40
CA VAL A 237 -17.27 14.25 6.65
C VAL A 237 -16.08 13.57 7.30
N ILE A 238 -15.02 14.30 7.60
CA ILE A 238 -13.85 13.74 8.29
C ILE A 238 -14.17 13.34 9.73
N ALA A 239 -15.05 14.07 10.43
CA ALA A 239 -15.51 13.67 11.75
C ALA A 239 -16.24 12.32 11.73
N ALA A 240 -17.12 12.10 10.75
CA ALA A 240 -17.79 10.81 10.53
C ALA A 240 -16.77 9.71 10.18
N LEU A 241 -15.80 9.99 9.29
CA LEU A 241 -14.74 9.03 8.96
C LEU A 241 -13.95 8.65 10.21
N LEU A 242 -13.39 9.61 10.93
CA LEU A 242 -12.51 9.35 12.07
C LEU A 242 -13.26 8.82 13.28
N SER A 243 -14.59 8.90 13.32
CA SER A 243 -15.43 8.34 14.40
C SER A 243 -16.12 7.03 14.00
N HIS A 244 -15.93 6.54 12.77
CA HIS A 244 -16.59 5.34 12.26
C HIS A 244 -16.22 4.09 13.09
N PRO A 245 -17.14 3.11 13.25
CA PRO A 245 -16.86 1.84 13.95
C PRO A 245 -15.83 0.94 13.25
N ALA A 246 -15.26 1.37 12.11
CA ALA A 246 -14.24 0.60 11.42
C ALA A 246 -12.89 0.56 12.17
N TRP A 247 -12.73 1.43 13.18
CA TRP A 247 -11.51 1.64 13.95
C TRP A 247 -11.62 1.18 15.42
N GLU A 248 -12.71 0.50 15.77
CA GLU A 248 -12.94 -0.07 17.10
C GLU A 248 -12.44 -1.50 17.22
#